data_AF-A0A6J2TR01-F1
#
_entry.id   AF-A0A6J2TR01-F1
#
_cell.length_a   1.000
_cell.length_b   1.000
_cell.length_c   1.000
_cell.angle_alpha   90.00
_cell.angle_beta   90.00
_cell.angle_gamma   90.00
#
_symmetry.space_group_name_H-M   'P 1'
#
loop_
_entity.id
_entity.type
_entity.pdbx_description
1 polymer ?
#
loop_
_entity_poly.entity_id
_entity_poly.type
_entity_poly.pdbx_seq_one_letter_code
_entity_poly.pdbx_strand_id
1 'polypeptide(L)'
;MNALENKGTIFVWRLYYIGLLTIALGAICALISPIRFTIYKCLGFIYKVSINHSAITYGDSPLSPVSKRRLGMVKRKTLVLDMDETLITTVLDRNDTGMEPLPEIPYDYSFYLEDYDYTFYVYKRPYVDLFLEKVSKWYDVTIYTAASQGYAEPVLDFLDAGRGILRKRLYRQHCIDVMGLRGKYVSLANSDLANVLLVDNSDVECSFNAGNSVRIRSFRVGRQDEALLNLLPFLDALRFTSDVRTVLERCTRYDCLTTAIERSCQDNSF
;
A
#
# COMPACT_ATOMS: atom_id res chain seq x y z
N MET A 1 -63.90 -1.71 -61.84
CA MET A 1 -62.52 -2.26 -61.74
C MET A 1 -61.65 -1.54 -60.71
N ASN A 2 -61.96 -0.31 -60.26
CA ASN A 2 -61.04 0.49 -59.44
C ASN A 2 -61.00 0.18 -57.93
N ALA A 3 -61.96 -0.59 -57.38
CA ALA A 3 -62.03 -0.86 -55.93
C ALA A 3 -61.19 -2.09 -55.49
N LEU A 4 -60.95 -3.04 -56.40
CA LEU A 4 -60.11 -4.22 -56.13
C LEU A 4 -58.62 -3.88 -56.31
N GLU A 5 -58.30 -3.01 -57.27
CA GLU A 5 -56.94 -2.54 -57.53
C GLU A 5 -56.39 -1.74 -56.34
N ASN A 6 -57.20 -0.84 -55.76
CA ASN A 6 -56.82 -0.01 -54.62
C ASN A 6 -56.63 -0.81 -53.30
N LYS A 7 -57.38 -1.92 -53.13
CA LYS A 7 -57.18 -2.85 -51.99
C LYS A 7 -55.88 -3.64 -52.11
N GLY A 8 -55.49 -4.01 -53.34
CA GLY A 8 -54.21 -4.64 -53.63
C GLY A 8 -53.03 -3.72 -53.30
N THR A 9 -53.10 -2.45 -53.67
CA THR A 9 -52.04 -1.46 -53.37
C THR A 9 -51.87 -1.24 -51.88
N ILE A 10 -52.97 -1.06 -51.12
CA ILE A 10 -52.92 -0.89 -49.66
C ILE A 10 -52.31 -2.11 -48.97
N PHE A 11 -52.63 -3.32 -49.46
CA PHE A 11 -52.06 -4.56 -48.94
C PHE A 11 -50.54 -4.65 -49.20
N VAL A 12 -50.09 -4.27 -50.40
CA VAL A 12 -48.66 -4.25 -50.76
C VAL A 12 -47.89 -3.23 -49.91
N TRP A 13 -48.43 -2.02 -49.72
CA TRP A 13 -47.80 -1.01 -48.86
C TRP A 13 -47.72 -1.48 -47.40
N ARG A 14 -48.75 -2.15 -46.87
CA ARG A 14 -48.71 -2.73 -45.51
C ARG A 14 -47.61 -3.78 -45.38
N LEU A 15 -47.49 -4.68 -46.34
CA LEU A 15 -46.41 -5.69 -46.35
C LEU A 15 -45.02 -5.04 -46.43
N TYR A 16 -44.88 -4.00 -47.25
CA TYR A 16 -43.63 -3.25 -47.37
C TYR A 16 -43.22 -2.58 -46.04
N TYR A 17 -44.15 -1.89 -45.36
CA TYR A 17 -43.88 -1.26 -44.06
C TYR A 17 -43.58 -2.28 -42.96
N ILE A 18 -44.27 -3.42 -42.94
CA ILE A 18 -43.96 -4.53 -42.01
C ILE A 18 -42.55 -5.08 -42.29
N GLY A 19 -42.17 -5.24 -43.56
CA GLY A 19 -40.81 -5.63 -43.96
C GLY A 19 -39.74 -4.64 -43.49
N LEU A 20 -39.97 -3.34 -43.68
CA LEU A 20 -39.05 -2.29 -43.21
C LEU A 20 -38.92 -2.27 -41.69
N LEU A 21 -40.03 -2.40 -40.96
CA LEU A 21 -40.02 -2.42 -39.50
C LEU A 21 -39.27 -3.65 -38.96
N THR A 22 -39.47 -4.81 -39.57
CA THR A 22 -38.78 -6.05 -39.16
C THR A 22 -37.27 -5.99 -39.43
N ILE A 23 -36.86 -5.42 -40.56
CA ILE A 23 -35.43 -5.18 -40.86
C ILE A 23 -34.83 -4.17 -39.87
N ALA A 24 -35.52 -3.06 -39.59
CA ALA A 24 -35.06 -2.06 -38.63
C ALA A 24 -34.93 -2.63 -37.22
N LEU A 25 -35.92 -3.40 -36.74
CA LEU A 25 -35.86 -4.12 -35.47
C LEU A 25 -34.71 -5.14 -35.44
N GLY A 26 -34.50 -5.87 -36.54
CA GLY A 26 -33.38 -6.80 -36.68
C GLY A 26 -32.01 -6.11 -36.58
N ALA A 27 -31.85 -4.96 -37.24
CA ALA A 27 -30.62 -4.16 -37.18
C ALA A 27 -30.38 -3.57 -35.78
N ILE A 28 -31.43 -3.07 -35.12
CA ILE A 28 -31.35 -2.57 -33.74
C ILE A 28 -30.93 -3.70 -32.79
N CYS A 29 -31.55 -4.88 -32.89
CA CYS A 29 -31.18 -6.05 -32.09
C CYS A 29 -29.72 -6.49 -32.35
N ALA A 30 -29.28 -6.45 -33.61
CA ALA A 30 -27.91 -6.79 -34.00
C ALA A 30 -26.86 -5.80 -33.50
N LEU A 31 -27.22 -4.53 -33.26
CA LEU A 31 -26.33 -3.51 -32.69
C LEU A 31 -26.33 -3.53 -31.15
N ILE A 32 -27.47 -3.78 -30.52
CA ILE A 32 -27.57 -3.84 -29.05
C ILE A 32 -26.69 -4.97 -28.49
N SER A 33 -26.64 -6.13 -29.14
CA SER A 33 -25.85 -7.28 -28.67
C SER A 33 -24.34 -7.00 -28.52
N PRO A 34 -23.61 -6.52 -29.56
CA PRO A 34 -22.19 -6.20 -29.46
C PRO A 34 -21.90 -4.98 -28.58
N ILE A 35 -22.78 -3.97 -28.57
CA ILE A 35 -22.65 -2.82 -27.66
C ILE A 35 -22.77 -3.28 -26.21
N ARG A 36 -23.79 -4.09 -25.90
CA ARG A 36 -24.01 -4.65 -24.57
C ARG A 36 -22.85 -5.54 -24.14
N PHE A 37 -22.31 -6.38 -25.03
CA PHE A 37 -21.13 -7.20 -24.76
C PHE A 37 -19.89 -6.34 -24.47
N THR A 38 -19.68 -5.26 -25.24
CA THR A 38 -18.57 -4.33 -25.04
C THR A 38 -18.71 -3.57 -23.73
N ILE A 39 -19.91 -3.09 -23.39
CA ILE A 39 -20.21 -2.44 -22.11
C ILE A 39 -19.96 -3.42 -20.96
N TYR A 40 -20.42 -4.67 -21.03
CA TYR A 40 -20.14 -5.67 -19.98
C TYR A 40 -18.66 -6.01 -19.86
N LYS A 41 -17.90 -6.03 -20.96
CA LYS A 41 -16.45 -6.17 -20.92
C LYS A 41 -15.77 -4.97 -20.29
N CYS A 42 -16.16 -3.75 -20.65
CA CYS A 42 -15.63 -2.52 -20.05
C CYS A 42 -15.98 -2.42 -18.58
N LEU A 43 -17.24 -2.67 -18.20
CA LEU A 43 -17.68 -2.72 -16.81
C LEU A 43 -16.99 -3.85 -16.05
N GLY A 44 -16.82 -5.02 -16.66
CA GLY A 44 -16.07 -6.13 -16.07
C GLY A 44 -14.59 -5.82 -15.87
N PHE A 45 -13.98 -5.10 -16.81
CA PHE A 45 -12.61 -4.60 -16.71
C PHE A 45 -12.49 -3.55 -15.60
N ILE A 46 -13.38 -2.55 -15.58
CA ILE A 46 -13.45 -1.52 -14.53
C ILE A 46 -13.69 -2.16 -13.16
N TYR A 47 -14.61 -3.12 -13.07
CA TYR A 47 -14.91 -3.88 -11.86
C TYR A 47 -13.70 -4.69 -11.39
N LYS A 48 -12.98 -5.35 -12.31
CA LYS A 48 -11.76 -6.12 -12.00
C LYS A 48 -10.61 -5.21 -11.55
N VAL A 49 -10.42 -4.06 -12.18
CA VAL A 49 -9.47 -3.02 -11.75
C VAL A 49 -9.85 -2.51 -10.36
N SER A 50 -11.14 -2.23 -10.13
CA SER A 50 -11.65 -1.74 -8.85
C SER A 50 -11.51 -2.78 -7.73
N ILE A 51 -11.75 -4.07 -8.00
CA ILE A 51 -11.52 -5.16 -7.02
C ILE A 51 -10.04 -5.34 -6.74
N ASN A 52 -9.16 -5.31 -7.74
CA ASN A 52 -7.71 -5.45 -7.51
C ASN A 52 -7.18 -4.33 -6.59
N HIS A 53 -7.77 -3.13 -6.66
CA HIS A 53 -7.45 -2.03 -5.74
C HIS A 53 -8.24 -2.05 -4.43
N SER A 54 -9.30 -2.85 -4.34
CA SER A 54 -10.09 -3.01 -3.11
C SER A 54 -9.49 -4.13 -2.28
N ALA A 55 -8.75 -3.77 -1.23
CA ALA A 55 -8.29 -4.76 -0.27
C ALA A 55 -9.50 -5.56 0.26
N ILE A 56 -9.39 -6.90 0.30
CA ILE A 56 -10.43 -7.74 0.89
C ILE A 56 -10.52 -7.39 2.38
N THR A 57 -11.56 -6.65 2.75
CA THR A 57 -11.80 -6.28 4.14
C THR A 57 -12.75 -7.29 4.77
N TYR A 58 -12.24 -8.07 5.72
CA TYR A 58 -13.10 -8.83 6.61
C TYR A 58 -13.66 -7.89 7.67
N GLY A 59 -14.98 -7.89 7.83
CA GLY A 59 -15.63 -7.17 8.92
C GLY A 59 -15.12 -7.69 10.26
N ASP A 60 -14.84 -6.77 11.19
CA ASP A 60 -14.39 -7.14 12.54
C ASP A 60 -15.51 -7.95 13.22
N SER A 61 -15.30 -9.28 13.33
CA SER A 61 -16.26 -10.16 13.98
C SER A 61 -16.23 -9.94 15.49
N PRO A 62 -17.38 -9.80 16.17
CA PRO A 62 -17.39 -9.55 17.60
C PRO A 62 -16.76 -10.72 18.34
N LEU A 63 -15.73 -10.41 19.14
CA LEU A 63 -15.04 -11.42 19.95
C LEU A 63 -15.97 -12.00 21.01
N SER A 64 -15.98 -13.32 21.16
CA SER A 64 -16.62 -14.00 22.29
C SER A 64 -16.03 -13.50 23.62
N PRO A 65 -16.75 -13.58 24.75
CA PRO A 65 -16.22 -13.20 26.05
C PRO A 65 -14.91 -13.95 26.40
N VAL A 66 -14.80 -15.23 26.02
CA VAL A 66 -13.59 -16.04 26.22
C VAL A 66 -12.45 -15.51 25.35
N SER A 67 -12.70 -15.19 24.08
CA SER A 67 -11.70 -14.64 23.17
C SER A 67 -11.21 -13.26 23.64
N LYS A 68 -12.11 -12.39 24.12
CA LYS A 68 -11.73 -11.10 24.71
C LYS A 68 -10.82 -11.28 25.92
N ARG A 69 -11.16 -12.20 26.83
CA ARG A 69 -10.35 -12.48 28.01
C ARG A 69 -8.97 -13.02 27.64
N ARG A 70 -8.91 -13.99 26.72
CA ARG A 70 -7.63 -14.55 26.22
C ARG A 70 -6.79 -13.48 25.54
N LEU A 71 -7.39 -12.63 24.72
CA LEU A 71 -6.68 -11.53 24.07
C LEU A 71 -6.11 -10.53 25.09
N GLY A 72 -6.85 -10.24 26.17
CA GLY A 72 -6.37 -9.41 27.28
C GLY A 72 -5.22 -10.02 28.09
N MET A 73 -4.98 -11.32 27.99
CA MET A 73 -3.82 -11.98 28.61
C MET A 73 -2.57 -11.91 27.74
N VAL A 74 -2.71 -11.67 26.44
CA VAL A 74 -1.58 -11.54 25.52
C VAL A 74 -1.03 -10.13 25.59
N LYS A 75 0.25 -9.99 25.93
CA LYS A 75 0.92 -8.69 25.95
C LYS A 75 0.89 -8.07 24.56
N ARG A 76 0.43 -6.81 24.48
CA ARG A 76 0.47 -6.02 23.26
C ARG A 76 1.93 -5.74 22.90
N LYS A 77 2.29 -5.96 21.64
CA LYS A 77 3.65 -5.82 21.11
C LYS A 77 3.87 -4.43 20.53
N THR A 78 5.13 -4.04 20.39
CA THR A 78 5.55 -2.79 19.75
C THR A 78 5.93 -3.07 18.30
N LEU A 79 5.27 -2.39 17.36
CA LEU A 79 5.63 -2.39 15.95
C LEU A 79 6.37 -1.10 15.63
N VAL A 80 7.66 -1.22 15.35
CA VAL A 80 8.52 -0.14 14.90
C VAL A 80 8.45 -0.08 13.38
N LEU A 81 8.10 1.08 12.83
CA LEU A 81 8.00 1.30 11.39
C LEU A 81 9.00 2.37 10.97
N ASP A 82 9.76 2.08 9.92
CA ASP A 82 10.43 3.12 9.16
C ASP A 82 9.42 3.95 8.34
N MET A 83 9.83 5.13 7.86
CA MET A 83 8.96 6.09 7.15
C MET A 83 9.30 6.19 5.66
N ASP A 84 10.48 6.69 5.32
CA ASP A 84 10.89 6.97 3.94
C ASP A 84 11.17 5.69 3.17
N GLU A 85 10.64 5.56 1.96
CA GLU A 85 10.65 4.31 1.16
C GLU A 85 9.94 3.11 1.84
N THR A 86 9.36 3.28 3.02
CA THR A 86 8.62 2.24 3.74
C THR A 86 7.11 2.52 3.73
N LEU A 87 6.69 3.67 4.25
CA LEU A 87 5.29 4.12 4.31
C LEU A 87 4.95 5.14 3.23
N ILE A 88 5.94 5.96 2.85
CA ILE A 88 5.83 7.06 1.89
C ILE A 88 7.10 7.15 1.05
N THR A 89 7.04 7.89 -0.05
CA THR A 89 8.23 8.40 -0.74
C THR A 89 8.04 9.89 -0.97
N THR A 90 9.11 10.66 -0.85
CA THR A 90 9.06 12.10 -1.07
C THR A 90 9.92 12.48 -2.27
N VAL A 91 9.42 13.40 -3.09
CA VAL A 91 10.13 13.99 -4.23
C VAL A 91 10.31 15.47 -3.94
N LEU A 92 11.49 15.99 -4.26
CA LEU A 92 11.85 17.40 -4.13
C LEU A 92 11.61 18.09 -5.47
N ASP A 93 10.93 19.22 -5.47
CA ASP A 93 10.96 20.13 -6.61
C ASP A 93 12.07 21.15 -6.38
N ARG A 94 13.13 21.06 -7.18
CA ARG A 94 14.21 22.05 -7.22
C ARG A 94 14.25 22.63 -8.62
N ASN A 95 13.76 23.85 -8.75
CA ASN A 95 13.72 24.59 -10.01
C ASN A 95 15.12 24.86 -10.61
N ASP A 96 16.22 24.60 -9.88
CA ASP A 96 17.58 25.01 -10.23
C ASP A 96 18.62 23.87 -10.39
N THR A 97 18.37 22.65 -9.92
CA THR A 97 19.42 21.59 -9.84
C THR A 97 19.30 20.42 -10.83
N GLY A 98 18.40 20.45 -11.83
CA GLY A 98 18.31 19.35 -12.80
C GLY A 98 17.90 18.00 -12.18
N MET A 99 17.10 18.04 -11.10
CA MET A 99 16.46 16.84 -10.57
C MET A 99 15.35 16.35 -11.52
N GLU A 100 15.07 15.05 -11.43
CA GLU A 100 14.01 14.40 -12.19
C GLU A 100 12.67 15.16 -12.03
N PRO A 101 11.92 15.35 -13.12
CA PRO A 101 10.62 16.01 -13.07
C PRO A 101 9.69 15.28 -12.10
N LEU A 102 8.77 16.02 -11.48
CA LEU A 102 7.75 15.43 -10.63
C LEU A 102 7.00 14.32 -11.40
N PRO A 103 6.70 13.18 -10.75
CA PRO A 103 5.88 12.15 -11.36
C PRO A 103 4.57 12.74 -11.90
N GLU A 104 4.08 12.25 -13.04
CA GLU A 104 2.76 12.60 -13.60
C GLU A 104 1.57 12.09 -12.75
N ILE A 105 1.85 11.67 -11.51
CA ILE A 105 0.90 11.15 -10.54
C ILE A 105 0.71 12.26 -9.49
N PRO A 106 -0.53 12.56 -9.07
CA PRO A 106 -0.76 13.54 -8.03
C PRO A 106 -0.11 13.10 -6.72
N TYR A 107 0.51 14.05 -6.03
CA TYR A 107 1.01 13.86 -4.67
C TYR A 107 -0.16 13.87 -3.67
N ASP A 108 0.04 13.22 -2.52
CA ASP A 108 -0.97 13.12 -1.46
C ASP A 108 -0.89 14.29 -0.47
N TYR A 109 0.32 14.82 -0.27
CA TYR A 109 0.59 15.92 0.66
C TYR A 109 1.84 16.69 0.22
N SER A 110 1.89 17.98 0.54
CA SER A 110 3.09 18.77 0.33
C SER A 110 3.30 19.77 1.47
N PHE A 111 4.57 20.10 1.71
CA PHE A 111 4.96 21.07 2.72
C PHE A 111 6.29 21.70 2.34
N TYR A 112 6.49 22.95 2.76
CA TYR A 112 7.72 23.70 2.54
C TYR A 112 8.53 23.71 3.84
N LEU A 113 9.84 23.50 3.73
CA LEU A 113 10.77 23.66 4.85
C LEU A 113 11.70 24.84 4.58
N GLU A 114 11.55 25.90 5.37
CA GLU A 114 12.39 27.11 5.31
C GLU A 114 13.88 26.79 5.43
N ASP A 115 14.26 25.86 6.33
CA ASP A 115 15.66 25.46 6.55
C ASP A 115 16.38 24.95 5.30
N TYR A 116 15.62 24.45 4.32
CA TYR A 116 16.16 23.88 3.09
C TYR A 116 15.76 24.68 1.84
N ASP A 117 14.85 25.64 1.96
CA ASP A 117 14.24 26.34 0.83
C ASP A 117 13.66 25.41 -0.24
N TYR A 118 13.06 24.29 0.18
CA TYR A 118 12.47 23.29 -0.72
C TYR A 118 11.04 22.94 -0.33
N THR A 119 10.22 22.69 -1.36
CA THR A 119 8.92 22.03 -1.22
C THR A 119 9.09 20.54 -1.38
N PHE A 120 8.58 19.79 -0.40
CA PHE A 120 8.55 18.35 -0.38
C PHE A 120 7.18 17.87 -0.86
N TYR A 121 7.15 16.97 -1.85
CA TYR A 121 5.94 16.35 -2.39
C TYR A 121 5.90 14.89 -1.94
N VAL A 122 4.91 14.56 -1.11
CA VAL A 122 4.80 13.27 -0.44
C VAL A 122 3.81 12.39 -1.19
N TYR A 123 4.24 11.17 -1.46
CA TYR A 123 3.44 10.11 -2.07
C TYR A 123 3.26 8.99 -1.06
N LYS A 124 2.01 8.67 -0.76
CA LYS A 124 1.66 7.53 0.08
C LYS A 124 1.97 6.23 -0.64
N ARG A 125 2.57 5.29 0.09
CA ARG A 125 2.62 3.90 -0.38
C ARG A 125 1.19 3.37 -0.46
N PRO A 126 0.82 2.66 -1.54
CA PRO A 126 -0.49 2.04 -1.61
C PRO A 126 -0.80 1.21 -0.37
N TYR A 127 -2.06 1.28 0.08
CA TYR A 127 -2.58 0.63 1.29
C TYR A 127 -2.01 1.13 2.63
N VAL A 128 -1.23 2.22 2.69
CA VAL A 128 -0.68 2.73 3.95
C VAL A 128 -1.76 3.08 4.99
N ASP A 129 -2.87 3.68 4.57
CA ASP A 129 -3.94 4.06 5.50
C ASP A 129 -4.61 2.84 6.13
N LEU A 130 -4.92 1.83 5.31
CA LEU A 130 -5.46 0.55 5.75
C LEU A 130 -4.46 -0.19 6.64
N PHE A 131 -3.19 -0.19 6.25
CA PHE A 131 -2.12 -0.81 7.00
C PHE A 131 -2.02 -0.21 8.40
N LEU A 132 -1.90 1.12 8.50
CA LEU A 132 -1.86 1.86 9.76
C LEU A 132 -3.13 1.67 10.60
N GLU A 133 -4.31 1.64 9.98
CA GLU A 133 -5.57 1.35 10.68
C GLU A 133 -5.57 -0.05 11.31
N LYS A 134 -5.10 -1.07 10.58
CA LYS A 134 -5.06 -2.45 11.09
C LYS A 134 -3.97 -2.64 12.15
N VAL A 135 -2.73 -2.23 11.87
CA VAL A 135 -1.62 -2.46 12.81
C VAL A 135 -1.75 -1.62 14.08
N SER A 136 -2.36 -0.44 14.03
CA SER A 136 -2.64 0.36 15.24
C SER A 136 -3.72 -0.25 16.14
N LYS A 137 -4.57 -1.16 15.64
CA LYS A 137 -5.46 -1.99 16.47
C LYS A 137 -4.70 -3.14 17.14
N TRP A 138 -3.60 -3.59 16.55
CA TRP A 138 -2.86 -4.79 16.97
C TRP A 138 -1.63 -4.51 17.84
N TYR A 139 -0.94 -3.40 17.57
CA TYR A 139 0.37 -3.05 18.12
C TYR A 139 0.41 -1.64 18.69
N ASP A 140 1.35 -1.40 19.59
CA ASP A 140 1.79 -0.05 19.89
C ASP A 140 2.75 0.40 18.80
N VAL A 141 2.26 1.27 17.92
CA VAL A 141 3.00 1.70 16.72
C VAL A 141 4.00 2.78 17.11
N THR A 142 5.27 2.53 16.82
CA THR A 142 6.37 3.49 16.97
C THR A 142 6.95 3.78 15.60
N ILE A 143 7.14 5.06 15.25
CA ILE A 143 7.93 5.42 14.08
C ILE A 143 9.40 5.49 14.50
N TYR A 144 10.30 4.92 13.69
CA TYR A 144 11.74 5.12 13.83
C TYR A 144 12.37 5.38 12.47
N THR A 145 12.60 6.65 12.17
CA THR A 145 13.18 7.12 10.90
C THR A 145 14.58 7.68 11.10
N ALA A 146 15.45 7.50 10.10
CA ALA A 146 16.75 8.15 10.00
C ALA A 146 16.64 9.61 9.50
N ALA A 147 15.44 10.12 9.25
CA ALA A 147 15.18 11.49 8.84
C ALA A 147 15.16 12.46 10.04
N SER A 148 15.48 13.73 9.79
CA SER A 148 15.41 14.79 10.80
C SER A 148 13.96 15.02 11.22
N GLN A 149 13.77 15.36 12.50
CA GLN A 149 12.45 15.63 13.05
C GLN A 149 11.67 16.69 12.25
N GLY A 150 12.30 17.82 11.90
CA GLY A 150 11.62 18.90 11.16
C GLY A 150 11.04 18.47 9.80
N TYR A 151 11.62 17.45 9.16
CA TYR A 151 11.07 16.88 7.93
C TYR A 151 10.02 15.80 8.21
N ALA A 152 10.29 14.91 9.17
CA ALA A 152 9.42 13.78 9.41
C ALA A 152 8.11 14.16 10.12
N GLU A 153 8.12 15.18 10.97
CA GLU A 153 6.97 15.55 11.79
C GLU A 153 5.73 15.96 10.97
N PRO A 154 5.82 16.85 9.96
CA PRO A 154 4.69 17.15 9.07
C PRO A 154 4.12 15.92 8.36
N VAL A 155 4.99 15.03 7.88
CA VAL A 155 4.61 13.79 7.19
C VAL A 155 3.87 12.84 8.13
N LEU A 156 4.37 12.67 9.36
CA LEU A 156 3.77 11.79 10.35
C LEU A 156 2.45 12.34 10.89
N ASP A 157 2.30 13.67 10.99
CA ASP A 157 1.02 14.29 11.34
C ASP A 157 -0.02 14.10 10.24
N PHE A 158 0.40 14.24 8.99
CA PHE A 158 -0.43 13.93 7.83
C PHE A 158 -0.91 12.45 7.84
N LEU A 159 -0.01 11.50 8.09
CA LEU A 159 -0.36 10.08 8.16
C LEU A 159 -1.22 9.72 9.39
N ASP A 160 -0.95 10.33 10.55
CA ASP A 160 -1.72 10.07 11.77
C ASP A 160 -3.13 10.67 11.69
N ALA A 161 -3.28 11.81 11.00
CA ALA A 161 -4.54 12.54 10.83
C ALA A 161 -5.27 12.81 12.16
N GLY A 162 -4.52 13.08 13.23
CA GLY A 162 -5.04 13.34 14.57
C GLY A 162 -5.65 12.13 15.28
N ARG A 163 -5.45 10.91 14.77
CA ARG A 163 -5.98 9.68 15.38
C ARG A 163 -5.20 9.25 16.63
N GLY A 164 -3.96 9.74 16.80
CA GLY A 164 -3.08 9.36 17.90
C GLY A 164 -2.67 7.88 17.86
N ILE A 165 -2.54 7.32 16.66
CA ILE A 165 -2.16 5.92 16.45
C ILE A 165 -0.65 5.72 16.55
N LEU A 166 0.14 6.76 16.27
CA LEU A 166 1.59 6.76 16.40
C LEU A 166 1.99 7.08 17.85
N ARG A 167 2.16 6.04 18.68
CA ARG A 167 2.40 6.17 20.14
C ARG A 167 3.74 6.81 20.48
N LYS A 168 4.74 6.63 19.63
CA LYS A 168 6.09 7.14 19.81
C LYS A 168 6.71 7.45 18.46
N ARG A 169 7.54 8.50 18.40
CA ARG A 169 8.25 8.92 17.20
C ARG A 169 9.73 9.08 17.55
N LEU A 170 10.58 8.34 16.86
CA LEU A 170 12.04 8.36 16.97
C LEU A 170 12.61 8.83 15.62
N TYR A 171 13.42 9.86 15.68
CA TYR A 171 14.03 10.53 14.53
C TYR A 171 15.54 10.35 14.50
N ARG A 172 16.21 10.95 13.52
CA ARG A 172 17.67 10.91 13.32
C ARG A 172 18.49 11.17 14.59
N GLN A 173 18.09 12.12 15.43
CA GLN A 173 18.83 12.43 16.67
C GLN A 173 18.82 11.29 17.70
N HIS A 174 17.94 10.30 17.53
CA HIS A 174 17.87 9.10 18.36
C HIS A 174 18.61 7.91 17.72
N CYS A 175 19.10 8.03 16.48
CA CYS A 175 19.96 7.02 15.90
C CYS A 175 21.33 7.02 16.61
N ILE A 176 21.92 5.84 16.75
CA ILE A 176 23.26 5.70 17.34
C ILE A 176 24.26 5.56 16.20
N ASP A 177 25.36 6.31 16.26
CA ASP A 177 26.47 6.15 15.33
C ASP A 177 27.25 4.87 15.69
N VAL A 178 27.29 3.94 14.75
CA VAL A 178 28.03 2.69 14.80
C VAL A 178 29.04 2.71 13.66
N MET A 179 30.24 3.22 13.93
CA MET A 179 31.34 3.29 12.95
C MET A 179 30.96 4.07 11.67
N GLY A 180 30.24 5.18 11.82
CA GLY A 180 29.76 6.02 10.71
C GLY A 180 28.45 5.56 10.08
N LEU A 181 27.91 4.40 10.51
CA LEU A 181 26.56 3.96 10.16
C LEU A 181 25.58 4.42 11.22
N ARG A 182 24.45 5.00 10.81
CA ARG A 182 23.35 5.30 11.73
C ARG A 182 22.56 4.02 11.95
N GLY A 183 22.55 3.53 13.19
CA GLY A 183 21.78 2.35 13.58
C GLY A 183 20.54 2.72 14.38
N LYS A 184 19.42 2.07 14.05
CA LYS A 184 18.16 2.13 14.79
C LYS A 184 18.15 1.05 15.87
N TYR A 185 18.29 1.43 17.14
CA TYR A 185 18.23 0.47 18.24
C TYR A 185 16.79 0.32 18.72
N VAL A 186 16.11 -0.76 18.31
CA VAL A 186 14.68 -0.96 18.61
C VAL A 186 14.37 -1.09 20.11
N SER A 187 15.39 -1.33 20.94
CA SER A 187 15.29 -1.27 22.40
C SER A 187 14.86 0.12 22.92
N LEU A 188 15.13 1.19 22.17
CA LEU A 188 14.63 2.53 22.48
C LEU A 188 13.13 2.65 22.31
N ALA A 189 12.51 1.87 21.43
CA ALA A 189 11.06 1.82 21.30
C ALA A 189 10.45 1.05 22.47
N ASN A 190 11.01 -0.12 22.80
CA ASN A 190 10.61 -0.95 23.94
C ASN A 190 11.78 -1.89 24.33
N SER A 191 12.10 -1.94 25.63
CA SER A 191 13.26 -2.67 26.14
C SER A 191 13.10 -4.20 26.09
N ASP A 192 11.87 -4.70 25.99
CA ASP A 192 11.56 -6.12 25.91
C ASP A 192 11.54 -6.59 24.45
N LEU A 193 12.72 -6.97 23.94
CA LEU A 193 12.93 -7.37 22.55
C LEU A 193 12.11 -8.60 22.12
N ALA A 194 11.59 -9.40 23.05
CA ALA A 194 10.66 -10.48 22.69
C ALA A 194 9.33 -9.94 22.12
N ASN A 195 9.03 -8.67 22.37
CA ASN A 195 7.79 -8.00 22.02
C ASN A 195 7.98 -6.80 21.08
N VAL A 196 9.14 -6.67 20.43
CA VAL A 196 9.43 -5.58 19.48
C VAL A 196 9.74 -6.13 18.11
N LEU A 197 9.16 -5.54 17.08
CA LEU A 197 9.49 -5.85 15.69
C LEU A 197 9.69 -4.58 14.88
N LEU A 198 10.65 -4.59 13.96
CA LEU A 198 10.98 -3.51 13.05
C LEU A 198 10.53 -3.89 11.63
N VAL A 199 9.87 -2.97 10.94
CA VAL A 199 9.66 -3.06 9.48
C VAL A 199 10.46 -1.93 8.85
N ASP A 200 11.44 -2.29 8.04
CA ASP A 200 12.39 -1.36 7.43
C ASP A 200 12.80 -1.90 6.06
N ASN A 201 13.11 -1.00 5.14
CA ASN A 201 13.58 -1.36 3.80
C ASN A 201 15.12 -1.48 3.72
N SER A 202 15.84 -0.94 4.70
CA SER A 202 17.30 -0.93 4.77
C SER A 202 17.87 -2.25 5.31
N ASP A 203 18.76 -2.84 4.51
CA ASP A 203 19.48 -4.08 4.86
C ASP A 203 20.35 -3.88 6.10
N VAL A 204 20.94 -2.68 6.22
CA VAL A 204 21.83 -2.32 7.32
C VAL A 204 21.03 -2.25 8.61
N GLU A 205 19.88 -1.59 8.59
CA GLU A 205 19.01 -1.46 9.77
C GLU A 205 18.41 -2.81 10.18
N CYS A 206 18.02 -3.63 9.21
CA CYS A 206 17.58 -5.00 9.48
C CYS A 206 18.71 -5.87 10.06
N SER A 207 19.96 -5.67 9.59
CA SER A 207 21.11 -6.43 10.10
C SER A 207 21.44 -6.07 11.55
N PHE A 208 21.33 -4.80 11.94
CA PHE A 208 21.49 -4.38 13.33
C PHE A 208 20.40 -4.91 14.25
N ASN A 209 19.22 -5.21 13.71
CA ASN A 209 18.07 -5.73 14.43
C ASN A 209 17.74 -7.17 14.01
N ALA A 210 18.76 -7.97 13.70
CA ALA A 210 18.59 -9.36 13.30
C ALA A 210 17.77 -10.12 14.35
N GLY A 211 16.77 -10.88 13.89
CA GLY A 211 15.77 -11.54 14.75
C GLY A 211 14.62 -10.64 15.19
N ASN A 212 14.71 -9.32 15.07
CA ASN A 212 13.61 -8.39 15.36
C ASN A 212 13.10 -7.64 14.13
N SER A 213 13.69 -7.81 12.94
CA SER A 213 13.30 -7.09 11.74
C SER A 213 12.56 -7.95 10.70
N VAL A 214 11.64 -7.32 9.98
CA VAL A 214 11.04 -7.80 8.74
C VAL A 214 11.41 -6.83 7.63
N ARG A 215 12.22 -7.30 6.67
CA ARG A 215 12.61 -6.49 5.53
C ARG A 215 11.42 -6.29 4.60
N ILE A 216 11.15 -5.03 4.23
CA ILE A 216 10.17 -4.68 3.20
C ILE A 216 10.91 -4.11 1.99
N ARG A 217 10.34 -4.25 0.79
CA ARG A 217 10.94 -3.61 -0.39
C ARG A 217 10.79 -2.08 -0.32
N SER A 218 11.80 -1.34 -0.79
CA SER A 218 11.66 0.11 -0.99
C SER A 218 10.45 0.43 -1.87
N PHE A 219 9.67 1.42 -1.45
CA PHE A 219 8.60 1.99 -2.22
C PHE A 219 9.16 2.97 -3.26
N ARG A 220 8.59 2.91 -4.46
CA ARG A 220 8.85 3.87 -5.55
C ARG A 220 7.51 4.23 -6.19
N VAL A 221 7.33 5.51 -6.44
CA VAL A 221 6.12 6.07 -7.05
C VAL A 221 5.87 5.43 -8.43
N GLY A 222 4.61 5.19 -8.77
CA GLY A 222 4.19 4.64 -10.08
C GLY A 222 4.27 3.11 -10.22
N ARG A 223 4.78 2.38 -9.22
CA ARG A 223 4.75 0.91 -9.24
C ARG A 223 3.43 0.38 -8.66
N GLN A 224 2.93 -0.72 -9.21
CA GLN A 224 1.92 -1.54 -8.52
C GLN A 224 2.57 -2.12 -7.26
N ASP A 225 2.23 -1.54 -6.11
CA ASP A 225 2.79 -1.91 -4.81
C ASP A 225 1.70 -2.44 -3.89
N GLU A 226 1.91 -3.66 -3.38
CA GLU A 226 1.02 -4.34 -2.42
C GLU A 226 1.81 -4.79 -1.18
N ALA A 227 3.03 -4.28 -0.97
CA ALA A 227 3.92 -4.82 0.05
C ALA A 227 3.35 -4.67 1.47
N LEU A 228 2.76 -3.51 1.78
CA LEU A 228 2.11 -3.29 3.07
C LEU A 228 0.89 -4.20 3.26
N LEU A 229 0.09 -4.39 2.21
CA LEU A 229 -1.08 -5.28 2.25
C LEU A 229 -0.66 -6.72 2.52
N ASN A 230 0.36 -7.21 1.80
CA ASN A 230 0.87 -8.57 1.91
C ASN A 230 1.55 -8.85 3.26
N LEU A 231 1.97 -7.79 3.97
CA LEU A 231 2.60 -7.90 5.28
C LEU A 231 1.57 -8.12 6.41
N LEU A 232 0.31 -7.70 6.24
CA LEU A 232 -0.71 -7.74 7.29
C LEU A 232 -0.96 -9.15 7.87
N PRO A 233 -1.12 -10.23 7.08
CA PRO A 233 -1.35 -11.56 7.64
C PRO A 233 -0.18 -12.06 8.49
N PHE A 234 1.05 -11.73 8.08
CA PHE A 234 2.24 -12.12 8.81
C PHE A 234 2.37 -11.38 10.14
N LEU A 235 2.14 -10.06 10.14
CA LEU A 235 2.07 -9.28 11.37
C LEU A 235 0.96 -9.80 12.28
N ASP A 236 -0.24 -10.05 11.75
CA ASP A 236 -1.35 -10.59 12.55
C ASP A 236 -0.97 -11.88 13.30
N ALA A 237 -0.26 -12.81 12.64
CA ALA A 237 0.25 -14.02 13.27
C ALA A 237 1.25 -13.75 14.40
N LEU A 238 2.17 -12.79 14.22
CA LEU A 238 3.20 -12.47 15.22
C LEU A 238 2.64 -11.93 16.54
N ARG A 239 1.43 -11.38 16.55
CA ARG A 239 0.75 -10.87 17.76
C ARG A 239 0.70 -11.91 18.89
N PHE A 240 0.54 -13.18 18.52
CA PHE A 240 0.27 -14.28 19.45
C PHE A 240 1.53 -15.06 19.85
N THR A 241 2.70 -14.69 19.33
CA THR A 241 3.97 -15.30 19.73
C THR A 241 4.36 -14.86 21.14
N SER A 242 5.01 -15.73 21.91
CA SER A 242 5.62 -15.34 23.19
C SER A 242 6.84 -14.44 22.97
N ASP A 243 7.63 -14.77 21.95
CA ASP A 243 8.81 -14.04 21.52
C ASP A 243 8.86 -14.02 19.98
N VAL A 244 8.78 -12.83 19.39
CA VAL A 244 8.76 -12.66 17.92
C VAL A 244 10.03 -13.20 17.26
N ARG A 245 11.15 -13.21 17.96
CA ARG A 245 12.46 -13.65 17.45
C ARG A 245 12.48 -15.14 17.12
N THR A 246 11.68 -15.93 17.82
CA THR A 246 11.54 -17.38 17.54
C THR A 246 11.03 -17.68 16.13
N VAL A 247 10.30 -16.73 15.53
CA VAL A 247 9.83 -16.78 14.14
C VAL A 247 10.81 -16.05 13.23
N LEU A 248 11.18 -14.82 13.58
CA LEU A 248 11.96 -13.93 12.72
C LEU A 248 13.43 -14.34 12.55
N GLU A 249 14.08 -14.97 13.54
CA GLU A 249 15.45 -15.49 13.40
C GLU A 249 15.55 -16.58 12.32
N ARG A 250 14.45 -17.31 12.07
CA ARG A 250 14.40 -18.32 11.01
C ARG A 250 14.32 -17.68 9.62
N CYS A 251 13.71 -16.51 9.51
CA CYS A 251 13.59 -15.75 8.27
C CYS A 251 14.87 -14.95 7.96
N THR A 252 15.47 -14.32 8.97
CA THR A 252 16.66 -13.45 8.80
C THR A 252 17.95 -14.21 8.45
N ARG A 253 18.07 -15.48 8.84
CA ARG A 253 19.26 -16.29 8.55
C ARG A 253 19.49 -16.53 7.06
N TYR A 254 18.45 -16.52 6.22
CA TYR A 254 18.56 -16.74 4.78
C TYR A 254 18.82 -15.44 4.00
N ASP A 255 18.19 -14.32 4.38
CA ASP A 255 18.31 -13.06 3.64
C ASP A 255 19.63 -12.33 3.91
N CYS A 256 20.15 -12.38 5.14
CA CYS A 256 21.42 -11.74 5.51
C CYS A 256 22.64 -12.41 4.84
N LEU A 257 22.65 -13.74 4.73
CA LEU A 257 23.71 -14.49 4.05
C LEU A 257 23.68 -14.23 2.53
N THR A 258 22.49 -14.22 1.93
CA THR A 258 22.34 -13.99 0.50
C THR A 258 22.75 -12.56 0.11
N THR A 259 22.33 -11.55 0.88
CA THR A 259 22.71 -10.15 0.64
C THR A 259 24.21 -9.90 0.84
N ALA A 260 24.84 -10.53 1.83
CA ALA A 260 26.29 -10.42 2.05
C ALA A 260 27.10 -11.08 0.91
N ILE A 261 26.64 -12.23 0.41
CA ILE A 261 27.26 -12.94 -0.71
C ILE A 261 27.07 -12.15 -2.02
N GLU A 262 25.88 -11.61 -2.29
CA GLU A 262 25.62 -10.82 -3.49
C GLU A 262 26.45 -9.53 -3.57
N ARG A 263 26.66 -8.84 -2.43
CA ARG A 263 27.57 -7.69 -2.36
C ARG A 263 29.03 -8.09 -2.62
N SER A 264 29.49 -9.22 -2.05
CA SER A 264 30.84 -9.73 -2.33
C SER A 264 31.07 -10.16 -3.78
N CYS A 265 29.99 -10.49 -4.51
CA CYS A 265 30.05 -10.84 -5.93
C CYS A 265 30.03 -9.58 -6.84
N GLN A 266 29.39 -8.49 -6.42
CA GLN A 266 29.37 -7.23 -7.20
C GLN A 266 30.67 -6.42 -7.06
N ASP A 267 31.34 -6.49 -5.92
CA ASP A 267 32.64 -5.81 -5.71
C ASP A 267 33.81 -6.51 -6.45
N ASN A 268 33.61 -7.71 -7.00
CA ASN A 268 34.62 -8.47 -7.74
C ASN A 268 34.44 -8.44 -9.27
N SER A 269 33.53 -7.61 -9.79
CA SER A 269 33.36 -7.37 -11.22
C SER A 269 33.78 -5.95 -11.59
N PHE A 270 35.09 -5.74 -11.73
CA PHE A 270 35.72 -4.65 -12.47
C PHE A 270 36.49 -5.22 -13.66
#